data_AF-X1PMY7-F1
#
_entry.id   AF-X1PMY7-F1
#
_cell.length_a   1.000
_cell.length_b   1.000
_cell.length_c   1.000
_cell.angle_alpha   90.00
_cell.angle_beta   90.00
_cell.angle_gamma   90.00
#
_symmetry.space_group_name_H-M   'P 1'
#
loop_
_entity.id
_entity.type
_entity.pdbx_description
1 polymer ?
#
loop_
_entity_poly.entity_id
_entity_poly.type
_entity_poly.pdbx_seq_one_letter_code
_entity_poly.pdbx_strand_id
1 'polypeptide(L)'
;MGRRFKAFFLFMIILGFGFQAFAQFTPEELAERAKWERFLKRAEIVRHEKIGEGITKPRRLYLKIGDIEASGAWKNPTGVQQGFKEDWEYEIAAYKLDKFLELGMVPPTVERKFKGRRGSLQLWVSLATS
;
A
#
# COMPACT_ATOMS: atom_id res chain seq x y z
N MET A 1 -32.29 26.70 -26.12
CA MET A 1 -31.29 26.31 -25.10
C MET A 1 -30.05 27.19 -25.23
N GLY A 2 -29.84 28.12 -24.30
CA GLY A 2 -28.87 29.22 -24.47
C GLY A 2 -27.40 28.77 -24.44
N ARG A 3 -26.52 29.50 -25.14
CA ARG A 3 -25.08 29.24 -25.23
C ARG A 3 -24.40 29.09 -23.85
N ARG A 4 -24.93 29.80 -22.84
CA ARG A 4 -24.50 29.74 -21.43
C ARG A 4 -24.85 28.41 -20.74
N PHE A 5 -25.99 27.80 -21.07
CA PHE A 5 -26.40 26.50 -20.52
C PHE A 5 -25.55 25.36 -21.09
N LYS A 6 -25.22 25.41 -22.40
CA LYS A 6 -24.30 24.46 -23.03
C LYS A 6 -22.87 24.56 -22.47
N ALA A 7 -22.39 25.79 -22.21
CA ALA A 7 -21.08 26.01 -21.61
C ALA A 7 -21.00 25.51 -20.15
N PHE A 8 -22.06 25.69 -19.37
CA PHE A 8 -22.15 25.18 -18.00
C PHE A 8 -22.20 23.64 -17.97
N PHE A 9 -22.96 23.02 -18.88
CA PHE A 9 -23.02 21.57 -19.02
C PHE A 9 -21.68 20.96 -19.46
N LEU A 10 -20.98 21.62 -20.39
CA LEU A 10 -19.64 21.22 -20.83
C LEU A 10 -18.60 21.37 -19.70
N PHE A 11 -18.67 22.44 -18.91
CA PHE A 11 -17.81 22.65 -17.74
C PHE A 11 -18.04 21.58 -16.66
N MET A 12 -19.28 21.16 -16.45
CA MET A 12 -19.63 20.10 -15.48
C MET A 12 -19.14 18.71 -15.94
N ILE A 13 -19.14 18.43 -17.24
CA ILE A 13 -18.54 17.21 -17.82
C ILE A 13 -17.02 17.22 -17.64
N ILE A 14 -16.34 18.35 -17.86
CA ILE A 14 -14.89 18.48 -17.67
C ILE A 14 -14.50 18.34 -16.19
N LEU A 15 -15.29 18.87 -15.26
CA LEU A 15 -15.11 18.66 -13.81
C LEU A 15 -15.39 17.21 -13.38
N GLY A 16 -16.38 16.54 -13.99
CA GLY A 16 -16.71 15.13 -13.72
C GLY A 16 -15.68 14.15 -14.26
N PHE A 17 -15.00 14.47 -15.37
CA PHE A 17 -13.91 13.66 -15.94
C PHE A 17 -12.52 14.03 -15.42
N GLY A 18 -12.33 15.22 -14.83
CA GLY A 18 -11.05 15.66 -14.28
C GLY A 18 -10.63 14.93 -12.99
N PHE A 19 -11.57 14.25 -12.34
CA PHE A 19 -11.29 13.38 -11.20
C PHE A 19 -11.02 11.95 -11.69
N GLN A 20 -10.05 11.78 -12.60
CA GLN A 20 -9.44 10.47 -12.76
C GLN A 20 -8.78 10.16 -11.42
N ALA A 21 -9.35 9.23 -10.65
CA ALA A 21 -8.67 8.66 -9.49
C ALA A 21 -7.41 7.99 -10.03
N PHE A 22 -6.28 8.70 -9.99
CA PHE A 22 -5.01 8.16 -10.43
C PHE A 22 -4.69 6.98 -9.50
N ALA A 23 -4.70 5.77 -10.05
CA ALA A 23 -4.15 4.61 -9.36
C ALA A 23 -2.70 4.94 -9.00
N GLN A 24 -2.30 4.57 -7.78
CA GLN A 24 -0.91 4.74 -7.34
C GLN A 24 0.05 3.88 -8.17
N PHE A 25 -0.43 2.76 -8.73
CA PHE A 25 0.35 1.79 -9.49
C PHE A 25 -0.06 1.75 -10.97
N THR A 26 0.92 1.60 -11.85
CA THR A 26 0.69 1.36 -13.29
C THR A 26 0.18 -0.07 -13.54
N PRO A 27 -0.47 -0.36 -14.68
CA PRO A 27 -0.87 -1.72 -15.04
C PRO A 27 0.27 -2.75 -14.98
N GLU A 28 1.48 -2.35 -15.36
CA GLU A 28 2.68 -3.19 -15.31
C GLU A 28 3.08 -3.51 -13.87
N GLU A 29 3.05 -2.53 -12.97
CA GLU A 29 3.31 -2.73 -11.54
C GLU A 29 2.23 -3.61 -10.89
N LEU A 30 0.96 -3.44 -11.31
CA LEU A 30 -0.15 -4.27 -10.88
C LEU A 30 0.02 -5.73 -11.31
N ALA A 31 0.54 -5.98 -12.53
CA ALA A 31 0.83 -7.31 -13.02
C ALA A 31 1.90 -8.04 -12.17
N GLU A 32 2.80 -7.30 -11.52
CA GLU A 32 3.82 -7.87 -10.63
C GLU A 32 3.33 -8.16 -9.20
N ARG A 33 2.10 -7.81 -8.83
CA ARG A 33 1.57 -7.98 -7.45
C ARG A 33 1.80 -9.37 -6.88
N ALA A 34 1.49 -10.41 -7.65
CA ALA A 34 1.64 -11.80 -7.20
C ALA A 34 3.12 -12.18 -6.95
N LYS A 35 4.06 -11.62 -7.72
CA LYS A 35 5.51 -11.77 -7.48
C LYS A 35 5.89 -11.11 -6.16
N TRP A 36 5.44 -9.89 -5.91
CA TRP A 36 5.72 -9.17 -4.66
C TRP A 36 5.10 -9.84 -3.43
N GLU A 37 3.87 -10.34 -3.51
CA GLU A 37 3.26 -11.12 -2.43
C GLU A 37 4.09 -12.36 -2.05
N ARG A 38 4.60 -13.09 -3.04
CA ARG A 38 5.48 -14.25 -2.80
C ARG A 38 6.82 -13.82 -2.22
N PHE A 39 7.41 -12.74 -2.75
CA PHE A 39 8.65 -12.18 -2.26
C PHE A 39 8.54 -11.80 -0.77
N LEU A 40 7.56 -10.98 -0.39
CA LEU A 40 7.35 -10.56 1.00
C LEU A 40 7.10 -11.74 1.95
N LYS A 41 6.44 -12.80 1.47
CA LYS A 41 6.19 -14.02 2.26
C LYS A 41 7.41 -14.91 2.44
N ARG A 42 8.41 -14.86 1.56
CA ARG A 42 9.48 -15.88 1.49
C ARG A 42 10.89 -15.33 1.65
N ALA A 43 11.16 -14.11 1.18
CA ALA A 43 12.48 -13.52 1.21
C ALA A 43 13.06 -13.44 2.63
N GLU A 44 14.36 -13.67 2.74
CA GLU A 44 15.09 -13.60 4.00
C GLU A 44 15.13 -12.16 4.51
N ILE A 45 14.95 -11.96 5.81
CA ILE A 45 15.10 -10.64 6.45
C ILE A 45 16.57 -10.43 6.78
N VAL A 46 17.27 -9.65 5.97
CA VAL A 46 18.73 -9.44 6.08
C VAL A 46 19.11 -8.24 6.94
N ARG A 47 18.21 -7.26 7.09
CA ARG A 47 18.43 -6.07 7.92
C ARG A 47 17.10 -5.49 8.39
N HIS A 48 17.11 -4.76 9.51
CA HIS A 48 15.95 -4.01 9.97
C HIS A 48 16.33 -2.68 10.64
N GLU A 49 15.45 -1.69 10.56
CA GLU A 49 15.59 -0.40 11.26
C GLU A 49 14.24 0.12 11.76
N LYS A 50 14.25 1.15 12.60
CA LYS A 50 13.03 1.86 13.01
C LYS A 50 12.66 2.87 11.92
N ILE A 51 11.39 2.95 11.54
CA ILE A 51 10.90 3.97 10.62
C ILE A 51 10.48 5.18 11.46
N GLY A 52 11.39 6.16 11.61
CA GLY A 52 11.11 7.48 12.19
C GLY A 52 10.53 7.51 13.62
N GLU A 53 9.97 8.67 13.97
CA GLU A 53 9.17 8.88 15.18
C GLU A 53 7.69 8.60 14.89
N GLY A 54 7.05 7.78 15.72
CA GLY A 54 5.65 7.40 15.58
C GLY A 54 5.20 6.48 16.69
N ILE A 55 3.91 6.54 17.03
CA ILE A 55 3.30 5.82 18.17
C ILE A 55 3.38 4.30 17.99
N THR A 56 3.09 3.82 16.77
CA THR A 56 3.05 2.39 16.44
C THR A 56 4.42 1.77 16.19
N LYS A 57 5.49 2.59 16.23
CA LYS A 57 6.91 2.19 16.07
C LYS A 57 7.16 1.17 14.94
N PRO A 58 6.71 1.45 13.70
CA PRO A 58 6.89 0.55 12.57
C PRO A 58 8.37 0.24 12.31
N ARG A 59 8.65 -0.97 11.82
CA ARG A 59 10.00 -1.42 11.46
C ARG A 59 10.13 -1.51 9.95
N ARG A 60 11.19 -0.96 9.38
CA ARG A 60 11.54 -1.27 7.99
C ARG A 60 12.34 -2.56 7.99
N LEU A 61 11.86 -3.55 7.25
CA LEU A 61 12.55 -4.81 7.04
C LEU A 61 13.14 -4.80 5.63
N TYR A 62 14.43 -5.11 5.52
CA TYR A 62 15.12 -5.31 4.25
C TYR A 62 15.18 -6.80 3.96
N LEU A 63 14.84 -7.15 2.72
CA LEU A 63 14.50 -8.49 2.29
C LEU A 63 15.34 -8.88 1.09
N LYS A 64 15.78 -10.14 1.03
CA LYS A 64 16.54 -10.69 -0.09
C LYS A 64 16.08 -12.11 -0.46
N ILE A 65 15.95 -12.39 -1.75
CA ILE A 65 15.83 -13.76 -2.28
C ILE A 65 16.51 -13.86 -3.64
N GLY A 66 17.56 -14.68 -3.73
CA GLY A 66 18.47 -14.66 -4.88
C GLY A 66 19.02 -13.25 -5.10
N ASP A 67 18.85 -12.73 -6.31
CA ASP A 67 19.32 -11.39 -6.70
C ASP A 67 18.29 -10.28 -6.45
N ILE A 68 17.10 -10.60 -5.96
CA ILE A 68 16.05 -9.61 -5.69
C ILE A 68 16.23 -9.06 -4.28
N GLU A 69 16.44 -7.75 -4.17
CA GLU A 69 16.47 -7.00 -2.92
C GLU A 69 15.35 -5.95 -2.89
N ALA A 70 14.62 -5.88 -1.79
CA ALA A 70 13.62 -4.84 -1.55
C ALA A 70 13.41 -4.64 -0.04
N SER A 71 12.49 -3.76 0.34
CA SER A 71 12.15 -3.56 1.74
C SER A 71 10.65 -3.46 1.94
N GLY A 72 10.20 -3.56 3.19
CA GLY A 72 8.80 -3.39 3.55
C GLY A 72 8.62 -2.80 4.94
N ALA A 73 7.49 -2.13 5.14
CA ALA A 73 7.07 -1.63 6.45
C ALA A 73 6.34 -2.75 7.19
N TRP A 74 6.89 -3.16 8.33
CA TRP A 74 6.30 -4.15 9.23
C TRP A 74 5.62 -3.48 10.41
N LYS A 75 4.35 -3.86 10.65
CA LYS A 75 3.51 -3.35 11.73
C LYS A 75 2.85 -4.52 12.47
N ASN A 76 2.71 -4.39 13.78
CA ASN A 76 2.00 -5.37 14.60
C ASN A 76 1.13 -4.76 15.73
N PRO A 77 0.41 -3.64 15.51
CA PRO A 77 -0.56 -3.17 16.50
C PRO A 77 -1.64 -4.22 16.75
N THR A 78 -2.11 -4.34 17.99
CA THR A 78 -3.26 -5.18 18.34
C THR A 78 -4.03 -4.53 19.48
N GLY A 79 -5.36 -4.49 19.38
CA GLY A 79 -6.23 -3.95 20.43
C GLY A 79 -6.42 -2.43 20.36
N VAL A 80 -6.69 -1.80 21.49
CA VAL A 80 -6.87 -0.35 21.57
C VAL A 80 -5.53 0.33 21.85
N GLN A 81 -5.10 1.23 20.96
CA GLN A 81 -3.94 2.08 21.14
C GLN A 81 -4.38 3.54 21.16
N GLN A 82 -4.05 4.25 22.24
CA GLN A 82 -4.40 5.67 22.42
C GLN A 82 -5.89 6.00 22.17
N GLY A 83 -6.80 5.09 22.52
CA GLY A 83 -8.24 5.26 22.34
C GLY A 83 -8.79 4.79 21.00
N PHE A 84 -7.94 4.35 20.07
CA PHE A 84 -8.35 3.84 18.76
C PHE A 84 -8.12 2.35 18.64
N LYS A 85 -9.04 1.64 17.97
CA LYS A 85 -8.87 0.21 17.65
C LYS A 85 -7.88 0.07 16.49
N GLU A 86 -6.72 -0.52 16.78
CA GLU A 86 -5.67 -0.76 15.79
C GLU A 86 -5.30 -2.24 15.78
N ASP A 87 -5.49 -2.90 14.63
CA ASP A 87 -5.05 -4.26 14.37
C ASP A 87 -4.29 -4.32 13.05
N TRP A 88 -3.13 -4.97 13.02
CA TRP A 88 -2.30 -5.08 11.80
C TRP A 88 -3.02 -5.79 10.65
N GLU A 89 -4.01 -6.61 10.98
CA GLU A 89 -4.91 -7.27 10.04
C GLU A 89 -5.68 -6.27 9.15
N TYR A 90 -5.94 -5.05 9.63
CA TYR A 90 -6.61 -4.02 8.84
C TYR A 90 -5.79 -3.57 7.62
N GLU A 91 -4.46 -3.58 7.72
CA GLU A 91 -3.56 -3.29 6.59
C GLU A 91 -3.71 -4.35 5.48
N ILE A 92 -3.86 -5.62 5.88
CA ILE A 92 -4.06 -6.73 4.94
C ILE A 92 -5.48 -6.68 4.36
N ALA A 93 -6.48 -6.32 5.18
CA ALA A 93 -7.85 -6.15 4.73
C ALA A 93 -7.96 -5.03 3.69
N ALA A 94 -7.28 -3.90 3.92
CA ALA A 94 -7.20 -2.79 2.97
C ALA A 94 -6.62 -3.24 1.62
N TYR A 95 -5.50 -3.99 1.61
CA TYR A 95 -4.93 -4.53 0.37
C TYR A 95 -5.84 -5.54 -0.33
N LYS A 96 -6.57 -6.37 0.42
CA LYS A 96 -7.55 -7.29 -0.18
C LYS A 96 -8.74 -6.53 -0.79
N LEU A 97 -9.22 -5.49 -0.11
CA LEU A 97 -10.30 -4.65 -0.61
C LEU A 97 -9.88 -3.88 -1.85
N ASP A 98 -8.65 -3.34 -1.87
CA ASP A 98 -8.04 -2.72 -3.04
C ASP A 98 -8.05 -3.66 -4.26
N LYS A 99 -7.65 -4.91 -4.07
CA LYS A 99 -7.69 -5.92 -5.15
C LYS A 99 -9.11 -6.23 -5.59
N PHE A 100 -10.04 -6.34 -4.64
CA PHE A 100 -11.44 -6.66 -4.95
C PHE A 100 -12.12 -5.55 -5.75
N LEU A 101 -11.77 -4.29 -5.47
CA LEU A 101 -12.30 -3.11 -6.14
C LEU A 101 -11.44 -2.64 -7.32
N GLU A 102 -10.35 -3.34 -7.62
CA GLU A 102 -9.40 -3.02 -8.70
C GLU A 102 -8.85 -1.59 -8.64
N LEU A 103 -8.68 -1.03 -7.43
CA LEU A 103 -8.36 0.39 -7.25
C LEU A 103 -6.90 0.72 -7.56
N GLY A 104 -5.99 -0.25 -7.42
CA GLY A 104 -4.58 -0.03 -7.74
C GLY A 104 -3.88 0.99 -6.83
N MET A 105 -4.28 1.09 -5.56
CA MET A 105 -3.80 2.10 -4.60
C MET A 105 -2.92 1.53 -3.49
N VAL A 106 -3.24 0.34 -2.97
CA VAL A 106 -2.57 -0.22 -1.80
C VAL A 106 -1.39 -1.11 -2.22
N PRO A 107 -0.16 -0.86 -1.71
CA PRO A 107 0.97 -1.73 -2.02
C PRO A 107 0.76 -3.18 -1.55
N PRO A 108 1.40 -4.17 -2.19
CA PRO A 108 1.35 -5.56 -1.77
C PRO A 108 1.58 -5.70 -0.27
N THR A 109 0.58 -6.25 0.43
CA THR A 109 0.60 -6.40 1.89
C THR A 109 0.30 -7.83 2.28
N VAL A 110 1.18 -8.43 3.07
CA VAL A 110 1.06 -9.83 3.51
C VAL A 110 1.21 -9.94 5.01
N GLU A 111 0.76 -11.05 5.57
CA GLU A 111 1.17 -11.42 6.91
C GLU A 111 2.62 -11.93 6.90
N ARG A 112 3.44 -11.45 7.86
CA ARG A 112 4.81 -11.90 8.03
C ARG A 112 5.19 -11.96 9.51
N LYS A 113 5.83 -13.06 9.92
CA LYS A 113 6.45 -13.18 11.24
C LYS A 113 7.78 -12.45 11.27
N PHE A 114 8.01 -11.66 12.32
CA PHE A 114 9.29 -11.04 12.63
C PHE A 114 9.53 -11.11 14.13
N LYS A 115 10.69 -11.63 14.53
CA LYS A 115 11.06 -11.85 15.96
C LYS A 115 9.96 -12.55 16.77
N GLY A 116 9.41 -13.64 16.22
CA GLY A 116 8.38 -14.47 16.86
C GLY A 116 6.96 -13.89 16.83
N ARG A 117 6.76 -12.64 16.38
CA ARG A 117 5.44 -11.99 16.36
C ARG A 117 4.89 -11.91 14.94
N ARG A 118 3.58 -12.14 14.78
CA ARG A 118 2.85 -11.89 13.52
C ARG A 118 2.63 -10.39 13.36
N GLY A 119 2.51 -9.96 12.12
CA GLY A 119 2.25 -8.58 11.75
C GLY A 119 2.00 -8.47 10.24
N SER A 120 1.56 -7.30 9.80
CA SER A 120 1.50 -6.96 8.39
C SER A 120 2.89 -6.54 7.91
N LEU A 121 3.23 -6.93 6.68
CA LEU A 121 4.40 -6.47 5.95
C LEU A 121 3.93 -5.95 4.61
N GLN A 122 4.01 -4.63 4.43
CA GLN A 122 3.65 -3.92 3.21
C GLN A 122 4.91 -3.57 2.42
N LEU A 123 4.90 -3.78 1.10
CA LEU A 123 6.01 -3.42 0.23
C LEU A 123 6.35 -1.94 0.38
N TRP A 124 7.65 -1.64 0.51
CA TRP A 124 8.13 -0.26 0.49
C TRP A 124 8.26 0.20 -0.95
N VAL A 125 7.40 1.12 -1.37
CA VAL A 125 7.41 1.70 -2.71
C VAL A 125 8.11 3.06 -2.63
N SER A 126 9.10 3.27 -3.49
CA SER A 126 9.73 4.58 -3.67
C SER A 126 8.88 5.41 -4.62
N LEU A 127 8.64 6.67 -4.27
CA LEU A 127 8.12 7.64 -5.24
C LEU A 127 9.17 7.77 -6.34
N ALA A 128 8.79 7.53 -7.59
CA ALA A 128 9.62 7.95 -8.71
C ALA A 128 9.79 9.47 -8.56
N THR A 129 11.02 9.92 -8.34
CA THR A 129 11.32 11.34 -8.41
C THR A 129 11.33 11.66 -9.89
N SER A 130 10.20 12.17 -10.38
CA SER A 130 10.07 12.70 -11.75
C SER A 130 11.05 13.84 -11.98
#